data_AF-A0A0H2UXW5-F1
#
_entry.id   AF-A0A0H2UXW5-F1
#
_cell.length_a   1.000
_cell.length_b   1.000
_cell.length_c   1.000
_cell.angle_alpha   90.00
_cell.angle_beta   90.00
_cell.angle_gamma   90.00
#
_symmetry.space_group_name_H-M   'P 1'
#
loop_
_entity.id
_entity.type
_entity.pdbx_description
1 polymer ?
#
loop_
_entity_poly.entity_id
_entity_poly.type
_entity_poly.pdbx_seq_one_letter_code
_entity_poly.pdbx_strand_id
1 'polypeptide(L)'
;MRPSELSDLLWAQVDRVAPHLLPNGKIEGHEWVAGNVNGDKGNSLKVNLIGKKKWADFAEGDGGDMLDLWMACRGINLHQAMQEAKAFLGIKDDDHHFDARREKKFSRPDRKKIARYVTRTESHLEYLQSRGISPEVVKRYEVVSGKVWNGERELDALVLPYKRDGELLQVKRISTERPDGKKVIMAEGDCEPCLFGWQALDAGVRVVVLCEGEIDCMSYAQYGISALSVPFGGGKGAKQQWIEFEYHNLDRFEEIFISMDVDDVGREAAREIVSRLGEHRCRLVTLPYKDINECLMNGVTEDEIWQYIGTASYFDPEELYSAREFYQDTINAFYGKQQYLFNPPWESLADKFQFREAELTLVNGVHGHGKACPLNEPILLADGTWTTHGNVKIGDQVASVDGNPSTVTGIFPQGVRDVYRVTFEDGRYVDCAGDHLWEVTSRGFTKGEKRRVIDTFGLKRLSETKRHKNGVRIPEITGDFGDHSEPLAWVIGSLLGDGSLSNGSVKFSNVEPYMIERMKAELPDYNFSGDGKDWLISTARGQVNPLMETLRGYGLMGCTAKNKFIPRVFFSANKSTRIGMLCGLLETDGYVEKDGTLVFSSASEELRNEVVNKNWPPS
;
A
#
# COMPACT_ATOMS: atom_id res chain seq x y z
N MET A 1 22.17 12.37 -19.42
CA MET A 1 23.66 12.36 -19.37
C MET A 1 24.15 13.77 -19.65
N ARG A 2 25.05 14.30 -18.81
CA ARG A 2 25.59 15.68 -18.95
C ARG A 2 26.68 15.74 -20.04
N PRO A 3 26.95 16.92 -20.64
CA PRO A 3 28.03 17.09 -21.62
C PRO A 3 29.39 16.62 -21.09
N SER A 4 29.74 16.96 -19.86
CA SER A 4 31.00 16.57 -19.23
C SER A 4 31.15 15.05 -19.06
N GLU A 5 30.07 14.35 -18.69
CA GLU A 5 30.05 12.89 -18.60
C GLU A 5 30.27 12.22 -19.96
N LEU A 6 29.61 12.74 -21.00
CA LEU A 6 29.79 12.24 -22.37
C LEU A 6 31.20 12.53 -22.89
N SER A 7 31.71 13.72 -22.63
CA SER A 7 33.09 14.13 -22.93
C SER A 7 34.10 13.20 -22.25
N ASP A 8 33.87 12.84 -20.99
CA ASP A 8 34.69 11.89 -20.24
C ASP A 8 34.69 10.48 -20.85
N LEU A 9 33.54 10.00 -21.33
CA LEU A 9 33.43 8.73 -22.06
C LEU A 9 34.18 8.77 -23.40
N LEU A 10 34.13 9.91 -24.10
CA LEU A 10 34.92 10.09 -25.32
C LEU A 10 36.43 10.11 -25.01
N TRP A 11 36.85 10.79 -23.94
CA TRP A 11 38.25 10.77 -23.49
C TRP A 11 38.73 9.38 -23.12
N ALA A 12 37.87 8.54 -22.52
CA ALA A 12 38.19 7.14 -22.24
C ALA A 12 38.44 6.30 -23.51
N GLN A 13 38.02 6.80 -24.68
CA GLN A 13 38.23 6.19 -25.99
C GLN A 13 38.97 7.13 -26.95
N VAL A 14 39.80 8.04 -26.44
CA VAL A 14 40.48 9.07 -27.24
C VAL A 14 41.27 8.50 -28.41
N ASP A 15 41.87 7.32 -28.24
CA ASP A 15 42.61 6.61 -29.31
C ASP A 15 41.72 6.22 -30.51
N ARG A 16 40.41 6.11 -30.31
CA ARG A 16 39.42 5.89 -31.37
C ARG A 16 38.82 7.19 -31.87
N VAL A 17 38.59 8.15 -30.96
CA VAL A 17 37.91 9.43 -31.28
C VAL A 17 38.82 10.36 -32.07
N ALA A 18 40.07 10.52 -31.67
CA ALA A 18 41.02 11.40 -32.33
C ALA A 18 41.24 11.07 -33.83
N PRO A 19 41.50 9.81 -34.24
CA PRO A 19 41.58 9.47 -35.66
C PRO A 19 40.23 9.55 -36.39
N HIS A 20 39.11 9.43 -35.67
CA HIS A 20 37.78 9.56 -36.28
C HIS A 20 37.47 11.01 -36.68
N LEU A 21 37.83 11.98 -35.82
CA LEU A 21 37.62 13.40 -36.08
C LEU A 21 38.72 14.02 -36.95
N LEU A 22 39.97 13.55 -36.81
CA LEU A 22 41.16 14.11 -37.44
C LEU A 22 41.90 13.03 -38.26
N PRO A 23 41.35 12.61 -39.41
CA PRO A 23 41.79 11.39 -40.11
C PRO A 23 43.20 11.43 -40.69
N ASN A 24 43.74 12.60 -41.02
CA ASN A 24 45.13 12.72 -41.51
C ASN A 24 46.13 13.10 -40.41
N GLY A 25 45.72 13.07 -39.14
CA GLY A 25 46.62 13.26 -38.02
C GLY A 25 47.57 12.08 -37.81
N LYS A 26 48.53 12.27 -36.92
CA LYS A 26 49.53 11.25 -36.53
C LYS A 26 49.76 11.27 -35.02
N ILE A 27 50.19 10.14 -34.48
CA ILE A 27 50.65 10.07 -33.09
C ILE A 27 52.07 10.65 -33.01
N GLU A 28 52.28 11.59 -32.09
CA GLU A 28 53.59 12.12 -31.74
C GLU A 28 53.74 12.16 -30.21
N GLY A 29 54.53 11.24 -29.65
CA GLY A 29 54.65 11.07 -28.21
C GLY A 29 53.34 10.62 -27.56
N HIS A 30 52.79 11.46 -26.67
CA HIS A 30 51.51 11.22 -25.99
C HIS A 30 50.36 12.05 -26.58
N GLU A 31 50.54 12.61 -27.78
CA GLU A 31 49.58 13.51 -28.44
C GLU A 31 49.19 12.96 -29.81
N TRP A 32 47.93 13.17 -30.21
CA TRP A 32 47.49 13.10 -31.60
C TRP A 32 47.61 14.48 -32.21
N VAL A 33 48.36 14.58 -33.31
CA VAL A 33 48.77 15.84 -33.92
C VAL A 33 48.18 15.97 -35.32
N ALA A 34 47.54 17.10 -35.59
CA ALA A 34 46.93 17.48 -36.88
C ALA A 34 47.26 18.94 -37.23
N GLY A 35 46.95 19.35 -38.47
CA GLY A 35 47.19 20.70 -38.96
C GLY A 35 46.10 21.70 -38.63
N ASN A 36 44.86 21.25 -38.43
CA ASN A 36 43.70 22.09 -38.11
C ASN A 36 42.53 21.20 -37.70
N VAL A 37 41.40 21.83 -37.37
CA VAL A 37 40.14 21.15 -37.03
C VAL A 37 39.54 20.34 -38.19
N ASN A 38 39.91 20.59 -39.45
CA ASN A 38 39.48 19.78 -40.60
C ASN A 38 40.23 18.44 -40.70
N GLY A 39 41.25 18.22 -39.85
CA GLY A 39 42.06 17.01 -39.87
C GLY A 39 43.09 16.98 -40.99
N ASP A 40 43.52 18.13 -41.50
CA ASP A 40 44.61 18.23 -42.48
C ASP A 40 45.96 17.84 -41.86
N LYS A 41 46.97 17.56 -42.70
CA LYS A 41 48.34 17.28 -42.23
C LYS A 41 49.00 18.55 -41.71
N GLY A 42 49.54 18.52 -40.50
CA GLY A 42 50.28 19.61 -39.89
C GLY A 42 50.57 19.32 -38.42
N ASN A 43 51.06 20.34 -37.69
CA ASN A 43 51.50 20.20 -36.29
C ASN A 43 50.88 21.25 -35.33
N SER A 44 49.85 21.97 -35.77
CA SER A 44 49.23 23.10 -35.07
C SER A 44 48.14 22.68 -34.09
N LEU A 45 47.39 21.62 -34.37
CA LEU A 45 46.36 21.09 -33.49
C LEU A 45 46.88 19.85 -32.76
N LYS A 46 46.73 19.84 -31.44
CA LYS A 46 47.16 18.73 -30.59
C LYS A 46 46.06 18.27 -29.65
N VAL A 47 45.86 16.95 -29.58
CA VAL A 47 44.94 16.27 -28.67
C VAL A 47 45.75 15.37 -27.74
N ASN A 48 45.62 15.54 -26.43
CA ASN A 48 46.33 14.69 -25.47
C ASN A 48 45.72 13.28 -25.44
N LEU A 49 46.50 12.25 -25.75
CA LEU A 49 46.04 10.86 -25.66
C LEU A 49 46.12 10.32 -24.22
N ILE A 50 47.02 10.88 -23.40
CA ILE A 50 47.24 10.45 -22.01
C ILE A 50 47.30 11.68 -21.10
N GLY A 51 46.67 11.57 -19.93
CA GLY A 51 46.75 12.59 -18.87
C GLY A 51 45.69 13.67 -19.02
N LYS A 52 46.08 14.86 -19.52
CA LYS A 52 45.18 16.02 -19.56
C LYS A 52 44.07 15.78 -20.58
N LYS A 53 42.81 15.85 -20.15
CA LYS A 53 41.62 15.75 -21.02
C LYS A 53 41.37 17.06 -21.78
N LYS A 54 42.31 17.46 -22.64
CA LYS A 54 42.25 18.73 -23.38
C LYS A 54 42.87 18.63 -24.77
N TRP A 55 42.31 19.37 -25.72
CA TRP A 55 42.93 19.68 -27.01
C TRP A 55 43.17 21.19 -27.16
N ALA A 56 44.07 21.55 -28.07
CA ALA A 56 44.30 22.94 -28.47
C ALA A 56 44.79 23.04 -29.91
N ASP A 57 44.33 24.05 -30.63
CA ASP A 57 44.92 24.53 -31.87
C ASP A 57 45.78 25.77 -31.59
N PHE A 58 47.09 25.63 -31.73
CA PHE A 58 48.05 26.69 -31.46
C PHE A 58 48.13 27.75 -32.57
N ALA A 59 47.48 27.53 -33.72
CA ALA A 59 47.41 28.52 -34.80
C ALA A 59 46.23 29.49 -34.61
N GLU A 60 45.04 28.96 -34.34
CA GLU A 60 43.80 29.75 -34.20
C GLU A 60 43.49 30.14 -32.74
N GLY A 61 44.11 29.47 -31.76
CA GLY A 61 43.90 29.73 -30.33
C GLY A 61 42.70 28.99 -29.73
N ASP A 62 42.03 28.15 -30.51
CA ASP A 62 40.91 27.33 -30.07
C ASP A 62 41.36 26.15 -29.20
N GLY A 63 40.47 25.68 -28.33
CA GLY A 63 40.73 24.49 -27.53
C GLY A 63 39.63 24.25 -26.51
N GLY A 64 39.58 23.04 -25.97
CA GLY A 64 38.49 22.66 -25.08
C GLY A 64 38.49 21.18 -24.75
N ASP A 65 37.29 20.67 -24.48
CA ASP A 65 37.04 19.27 -24.24
C ASP A 65 36.79 18.48 -25.54
N MET A 66 36.45 17.20 -25.45
CA MET A 66 36.29 16.36 -26.65
C MET A 66 35.05 16.72 -27.46
N LEU A 67 34.00 17.26 -26.84
CA LEU A 67 32.81 17.75 -27.54
C LEU A 67 33.09 19.08 -28.24
N ASP A 68 33.92 19.94 -27.66
CA ASP A 68 34.39 21.17 -28.31
C ASP A 68 35.18 20.85 -29.58
N LEU A 69 36.04 19.82 -29.55
CA LEU A 69 36.75 19.35 -30.75
C LEU A 69 35.75 18.84 -31.80
N TRP A 70 34.75 18.07 -31.38
CA TRP A 70 33.74 17.52 -32.27
C TRP A 70 32.95 18.62 -33.00
N MET A 71 32.52 19.64 -32.25
CA MET A 71 31.86 20.82 -32.81
C MET A 71 32.75 21.54 -33.81
N ALA A 72 34.02 21.78 -33.46
CA ALA A 72 34.97 22.48 -34.32
C ALA A 72 35.27 21.70 -35.61
N CYS A 73 35.46 20.38 -35.53
CA CYS A 73 35.74 19.52 -36.68
C CYS A 73 34.55 19.41 -37.65
N ARG A 74 33.32 19.44 -37.13
CA ARG A 74 32.10 19.20 -37.94
C ARG A 74 31.36 20.48 -38.31
N GLY A 75 31.65 21.60 -37.65
CA GLY A 75 30.89 22.85 -37.82
C GLY A 75 29.45 22.74 -37.34
N ILE A 76 29.20 21.92 -36.31
CA ILE A 76 27.86 21.63 -35.78
C ILE A 76 27.70 22.18 -34.36
N ASN A 77 26.46 22.33 -33.91
CA ASN A 77 26.18 22.76 -32.55
C ASN A 77 26.41 21.62 -31.52
N LEU A 78 26.45 21.96 -30.22
CA LEU A 78 26.73 20.99 -29.17
C LEU A 78 25.72 19.84 -29.14
N HIS A 79 24.45 20.12 -29.42
CA HIS A 79 23.42 19.08 -29.43
C HIS A 79 23.69 18.03 -30.51
N GLN A 80 23.97 18.47 -31.74
CA GLN A 80 24.35 17.59 -32.85
C GLN A 80 25.65 16.83 -32.54
N ALA A 81 26.64 17.50 -31.95
CA ALA A 81 27.87 16.85 -31.51
C ALA A 81 27.62 15.77 -30.46
N MET A 82 26.73 16.02 -29.48
CA MET A 82 26.34 15.01 -28.49
C MET A 82 25.62 13.82 -29.13
N GLN A 83 24.73 14.04 -30.11
CA GLN A 83 24.07 12.95 -30.84
C GLN A 83 25.07 12.07 -31.61
N GLU A 84 25.98 12.70 -32.37
CA GLU A 84 27.03 11.99 -33.10
C GLU A 84 27.97 11.24 -32.14
N ALA A 85 28.37 11.87 -31.04
CA ALA A 85 29.23 11.27 -30.03
C ALA A 85 28.57 10.05 -29.36
N LYS A 86 27.28 10.13 -28.99
CA LYS A 86 26.53 8.99 -28.45
C LYS A 86 26.45 7.84 -29.46
N ALA A 87 26.13 8.16 -30.72
CA ALA A 87 26.11 7.17 -31.80
C ALA A 87 27.47 6.49 -31.99
N PHE A 88 28.56 7.27 -31.95
CA PHE A 88 29.93 6.75 -32.02
C PHE A 88 30.28 5.83 -30.85
N LEU A 89 29.87 6.19 -29.63
CA LEU A 89 30.07 5.39 -28.43
C LEU A 89 29.11 4.18 -28.34
N GLY A 90 28.13 4.07 -29.23
CA GLY A 90 27.10 3.03 -29.20
C GLY A 90 26.09 3.21 -28.05
N ILE A 91 26.01 4.41 -27.48
CA ILE A 91 25.04 4.76 -26.43
C ILE A 91 23.70 4.99 -27.13
N LYS A 92 22.71 4.16 -26.81
CA LYS A 92 21.33 4.39 -27.25
C LYS A 92 20.70 5.43 -26.33
N ASP A 93 20.12 6.47 -26.95
CA ASP A 93 19.21 7.35 -26.23
C ASP A 93 17.87 6.62 -26.09
N ASP A 94 17.62 6.09 -24.90
CA ASP A 94 16.34 5.47 -24.56
C ASP A 94 15.25 6.53 -24.25
N ASP A 95 15.54 7.82 -24.50
CA ASP A 95 14.67 8.99 -24.32
C ASP A 95 13.57 9.05 -25.40
N HIS A 96 12.82 7.96 -25.56
CA HIS A 96 11.61 7.91 -26.40
C HIS A 96 10.44 8.73 -25.83
N HIS A 97 10.66 9.47 -24.73
CA HIS A 97 9.60 10.16 -24.00
C HIS A 97 8.94 11.31 -24.79
N PHE A 98 9.60 11.84 -25.83
CA PHE A 98 9.14 13.02 -26.58
C PHE A 98 9.00 12.82 -28.10
N ASP A 99 9.35 11.65 -28.64
CA ASP A 99 9.40 11.40 -30.09
C ASP A 99 8.04 11.61 -30.78
N ALA A 100 6.95 11.17 -30.16
CA ALA A 100 5.60 11.27 -30.73
C ALA A 100 5.07 12.71 -30.89
N ARG A 101 5.67 13.70 -30.20
CA ARG A 101 5.21 15.11 -30.26
C ARG A 101 6.09 16.00 -31.14
N ARG A 102 7.31 15.57 -31.48
CA ARG A 102 8.22 16.29 -32.41
C ARG A 102 7.71 16.34 -33.86
N GLU A 103 6.77 15.46 -34.24
CA GLU A 103 6.19 15.44 -35.60
C GLU A 103 5.16 16.57 -35.85
N LYS A 104 4.83 17.39 -34.85
CA LYS A 104 3.90 18.51 -35.03
C LYS A 104 4.51 19.57 -35.95
N LYS A 105 3.88 19.83 -37.09
CA LYS A 105 4.29 20.92 -38.00
C LYS A 105 3.86 22.27 -37.42
N PHE A 106 4.84 23.09 -37.06
CA PHE A 106 4.62 24.47 -36.64
C PHE A 106 4.71 25.43 -37.82
N SER A 107 3.98 26.54 -37.71
CA SER A 107 4.09 27.67 -38.62
C SER A 107 5.22 28.62 -38.18
N ARG A 108 5.75 29.39 -39.13
CA ARG A 108 6.72 30.45 -38.83
C ARG A 108 6.02 31.81 -38.79
N PRO A 109 6.47 32.75 -37.95
CA PRO A 109 5.86 34.08 -37.89
C PRO A 109 5.94 34.81 -39.24
N ASP A 110 4.81 35.34 -39.70
CA ASP A 110 4.75 36.12 -40.94
C ASP A 110 5.37 37.50 -40.74
N ARG A 111 6.59 37.66 -41.26
CA ARG A 111 7.35 38.92 -41.18
C ARG A 111 6.59 40.13 -41.71
N LYS A 112 5.72 39.97 -42.72
CA LYS A 112 4.92 41.08 -43.26
C LYS A 112 3.80 41.48 -42.32
N LYS A 113 3.20 40.54 -41.60
CA LYS A 113 2.22 40.85 -40.54
C LYS A 113 2.88 41.52 -39.35
N ILE A 114 4.05 41.02 -38.95
CA ILE A 114 4.84 41.60 -37.85
C ILE A 114 5.17 43.07 -38.12
N ALA A 115 5.66 43.38 -39.33
CA ALA A 115 6.02 44.74 -39.71
C ALA A 115 4.86 45.76 -39.62
N ARG A 116 3.59 45.33 -39.61
CA ARG A 116 2.43 46.23 -39.51
C ARG A 116 2.24 46.81 -38.11
N TYR A 117 2.65 46.08 -37.09
CA TYR A 117 2.48 46.51 -35.70
C TYR A 117 3.80 46.93 -35.04
N VAL A 118 4.94 46.72 -35.69
CA VAL A 118 6.22 47.33 -35.25
C VAL A 118 6.20 48.81 -35.60
N THR A 119 6.55 49.65 -34.64
CA THR A 119 6.64 51.10 -34.84
C THR A 119 8.10 51.54 -34.93
N ARG A 120 8.35 52.70 -35.55
CA ARG A 120 9.69 53.30 -35.60
C ARG A 120 10.05 54.09 -34.33
N THR A 121 9.18 54.05 -33.32
CA THR A 121 9.40 54.75 -32.05
C THR A 121 10.37 53.95 -31.18
N GLU A 122 11.05 54.61 -30.26
CA GLU A 122 11.96 53.97 -29.29
C GLU A 122 11.34 53.89 -27.88
N SER A 123 10.01 53.92 -27.76
CA SER A 123 9.31 53.86 -26.47
C SER A 123 9.61 52.59 -25.67
N HIS A 124 9.98 51.48 -26.33
CA HIS A 124 10.49 50.28 -25.67
C HIS A 124 11.75 50.54 -24.83
N LEU A 125 12.65 51.44 -25.27
CA LEU A 125 13.87 51.79 -24.53
C LEU A 125 13.53 52.53 -23.25
N GLU A 126 12.67 53.56 -23.32
CA GLU A 126 12.24 54.32 -22.14
C GLU A 126 11.53 53.41 -21.12
N TYR A 127 10.65 52.52 -21.60
CA TYR A 127 9.96 51.56 -20.75
C TYR A 127 10.93 50.58 -20.07
N LEU A 128 11.84 49.95 -20.83
CA LEU A 128 12.77 48.97 -20.27
C LEU A 128 13.84 49.62 -19.38
N GLN A 129 14.25 50.85 -19.69
CA GLN A 129 15.12 51.65 -18.82
C GLN A 129 14.42 51.99 -17.49
N SER A 130 13.12 52.28 -17.50
CA SER A 130 12.32 52.42 -16.27
C SER A 130 12.23 51.13 -15.45
N ARG A 131 12.60 49.99 -16.04
CA ARG A 131 12.72 48.66 -15.40
C ARG A 131 14.18 48.27 -15.12
N GLY A 132 15.11 49.21 -15.21
CA GLY A 132 16.54 49.01 -14.89
C GLY A 132 17.36 48.34 -16.01
N ILE A 133 16.79 48.12 -17.19
CA ILE A 133 17.44 47.41 -18.30
C ILE A 133 18.09 48.42 -19.25
N SER A 134 19.39 48.27 -19.49
CA SER A 134 20.17 49.15 -20.36
C SER A 134 19.83 48.97 -21.86
N PRO A 135 19.92 50.03 -22.69
CA PRO A 135 19.71 49.93 -24.14
C PRO A 135 20.59 48.88 -24.83
N GLU A 136 21.79 48.63 -24.31
CA GLU A 136 22.71 47.60 -24.80
C GLU A 136 22.11 46.20 -24.67
N VAL A 137 21.51 45.89 -23.51
CA VAL A 137 20.80 44.63 -23.28
C VAL A 137 19.58 44.55 -24.18
N VAL A 138 18.76 45.60 -24.24
CA VAL A 138 17.56 45.62 -25.09
C VAL A 138 17.90 45.32 -26.56
N LYS A 139 18.96 45.94 -27.08
CA LYS A 139 19.46 45.72 -28.44
C LYS A 139 19.96 44.29 -28.64
N ARG A 140 20.65 43.70 -27.65
CA ARG A 140 21.12 42.30 -27.70
C ARG A 140 19.97 41.30 -27.87
N TYR A 141 18.83 41.58 -27.24
CA TYR A 141 17.63 40.73 -27.35
C TYR A 141 16.72 41.08 -28.55
N GLU A 142 17.08 42.11 -29.32
CA GLU A 142 16.34 42.61 -30.49
C GLU A 142 14.88 43.00 -30.18
N VAL A 143 14.61 43.49 -28.97
CA VAL A 143 13.27 43.97 -28.59
C VAL A 143 13.03 45.33 -29.23
N VAL A 144 11.85 45.53 -29.80
CA VAL A 144 11.46 46.78 -30.48
C VAL A 144 10.08 47.26 -30.04
N SER A 145 9.75 48.52 -30.30
CA SER A 145 8.42 49.08 -30.03
C SER A 145 7.38 48.56 -31.02
N GLY A 146 6.17 48.33 -30.53
CA GLY A 146 5.03 48.00 -31.39
C GLY A 146 3.69 48.26 -30.73
N LYS A 147 2.63 47.73 -31.33
CA LYS A 147 1.25 47.85 -30.86
C LYS A 147 0.60 46.49 -30.61
N VAL A 148 -0.27 46.42 -29.60
CA VAL A 148 -1.11 45.26 -29.31
C VAL A 148 -2.57 45.70 -29.14
N TRP A 149 -3.50 44.92 -29.69
CA TRP A 149 -4.93 45.17 -29.57
C TRP A 149 -5.48 44.51 -28.30
N ASN A 150 -6.19 45.26 -27.46
CA ASN A 150 -6.78 44.73 -26.22
C ASN A 150 -8.27 44.34 -26.35
N GLY A 151 -8.89 44.51 -27.52
CA GLY A 151 -10.33 44.36 -27.73
C GLY A 151 -11.05 45.67 -28.03
N GLU A 152 -10.52 46.79 -27.52
CA GLU A 152 -11.14 48.12 -27.60
C GLU A 152 -10.26 49.15 -28.33
N ARG A 153 -8.95 49.13 -28.07
CA ARG A 153 -7.96 50.03 -28.65
C ARG A 153 -6.58 49.38 -28.82
N GLU A 154 -5.71 50.04 -29.59
CA GLU A 154 -4.30 49.70 -29.66
C GLU A 154 -3.54 50.29 -28.46
N LEU A 155 -2.67 49.48 -27.85
CA LEU A 155 -1.80 49.86 -26.75
C LEU A 155 -0.34 49.79 -27.20
N ASP A 156 0.51 50.63 -26.63
CA ASP A 156 1.96 50.51 -26.79
C ASP A 156 2.47 49.20 -26.17
N ALA A 157 3.29 48.48 -26.93
CA ALA A 157 3.76 47.15 -26.58
C ALA A 157 5.23 46.95 -26.93
N LEU A 158 5.86 46.06 -26.17
CA LEU A 158 7.14 45.45 -26.51
C LEU A 158 6.89 44.35 -27.53
N VAL A 159 7.66 44.31 -28.61
CA VAL A 159 7.69 43.21 -29.59
C VAL A 159 8.94 42.38 -29.32
N LEU A 160 8.74 41.15 -28.84
CA LEU A 160 9.80 40.28 -28.36
C LEU A 160 9.99 39.11 -29.35
N PRO A 161 11.10 39.05 -30.10
CA PRO A 161 11.39 37.95 -31.00
C PRO A 161 12.01 36.77 -30.24
N TYR A 162 11.49 35.57 -30.50
CA TYR A 162 12.07 34.31 -30.05
C TYR A 162 12.84 33.73 -31.20
N LYS A 163 14.16 33.71 -31.09
CA LYS A 163 15.03 33.17 -32.13
C LYS A 163 15.99 32.14 -31.56
N ARG A 164 16.21 31.07 -32.32
CA ARG A 164 17.19 30.02 -32.02
C ARG A 164 17.98 29.77 -33.30
N ASP A 165 19.30 29.68 -33.20
CA ASP A 165 20.20 29.47 -34.34
C ASP A 165 19.99 30.48 -35.51
N GLY A 166 19.65 31.73 -35.17
CA GLY A 166 19.38 32.80 -36.14
C GLY A 166 18.00 32.75 -36.81
N GLU A 167 17.21 31.70 -36.60
CA GLU A 167 15.84 31.59 -37.11
C GLU A 167 14.83 32.23 -36.18
N LEU A 168 13.82 32.92 -36.74
CA LEU A 168 12.70 33.48 -35.98
C LEU A 168 11.59 32.44 -35.83
N LEU A 169 11.36 31.99 -34.60
CA LEU A 169 10.42 30.90 -34.29
C LEU A 169 9.08 31.41 -33.76
N GLN A 170 9.09 32.47 -32.95
CA GLN A 170 7.88 33.05 -32.36
C GLN A 170 8.06 34.56 -32.15
N VAL A 171 6.95 35.31 -32.12
CA VAL A 171 6.93 36.71 -31.69
C VAL A 171 5.85 36.86 -30.64
N LYS A 172 6.18 37.54 -29.54
CA LYS A 172 5.25 37.90 -28.48
C LYS A 172 5.16 39.41 -28.36
N ARG A 173 3.97 39.91 -28.14
CA ARG A 173 3.68 41.32 -27.90
C ARG A 173 3.14 41.47 -26.49
N ILE A 174 3.75 42.36 -25.71
CA ILE A 174 3.37 42.60 -24.31
C ILE A 174 3.12 44.09 -24.13
N SER A 175 1.91 44.46 -23.72
CA SER A 175 1.59 45.87 -23.47
C SER A 175 2.47 46.46 -22.36
N THR A 176 2.90 47.70 -22.58
CA THR A 176 3.60 48.52 -21.58
C THR A 176 2.61 49.07 -20.54
N GLU A 177 1.39 49.36 -20.98
CA GLU A 177 0.24 49.70 -20.14
C GLU A 177 -0.43 48.45 -19.56
N ARG A 178 -1.14 48.61 -18.43
CA ARG A 178 -1.92 47.55 -17.76
C ARG A 178 -3.40 47.95 -17.62
N PRO A 179 -4.21 47.81 -18.67
CA PRO A 179 -5.66 47.95 -18.54
C PRO A 179 -6.18 46.98 -17.47
N ASP A 180 -7.02 47.47 -16.55
CA ASP A 180 -7.58 46.68 -15.44
C ASP A 180 -6.53 45.96 -14.58
N GLY A 181 -5.32 46.52 -14.50
CA GLY A 181 -4.22 45.97 -13.71
C GLY A 181 -3.48 44.77 -14.34
N LYS A 182 -3.85 44.34 -15.55
CA LYS A 182 -3.24 43.18 -16.24
C LYS A 182 -2.52 43.58 -17.52
N LYS A 183 -1.42 42.89 -17.84
CA LYS A 183 -0.73 43.02 -19.12
C LYS A 183 -1.55 42.37 -20.23
N VAL A 184 -1.66 43.01 -21.38
CA VAL A 184 -2.22 42.44 -22.60
C VAL A 184 -1.09 41.74 -23.35
N ILE A 185 -1.23 40.43 -23.54
CA ILE A 185 -0.22 39.58 -24.14
C ILE A 185 -0.79 38.93 -25.39
N MET A 186 -0.09 39.04 -26.51
CA MET A 186 -0.45 38.41 -27.78
C MET A 186 0.75 37.63 -28.32
N ALA A 187 0.59 36.32 -28.51
CA ALA A 187 1.57 35.47 -29.17
C ALA A 187 1.02 35.01 -30.53
N GLU A 188 1.89 34.87 -31.52
CA GLU A 188 1.48 34.32 -32.82
C GLU A 188 1.07 32.85 -32.69
N GLY A 189 -0.09 32.49 -33.27
CA GLY A 189 -0.65 31.14 -33.17
C GLY A 189 0.16 30.10 -33.95
N ASP A 190 0.07 28.84 -33.53
CA ASP A 190 0.72 27.68 -34.16
C ASP A 190 2.23 27.81 -34.41
N CYS A 191 2.92 28.68 -33.66
CA CYS A 191 4.38 28.80 -33.69
C CYS A 191 5.04 27.74 -32.81
N GLU A 192 6.29 27.40 -33.15
CA GLU A 192 7.10 26.45 -32.39
C GLU A 192 7.43 27.02 -31.00
N PRO A 193 7.13 26.32 -29.89
CA PRO A 193 7.53 26.75 -28.56
C PRO A 193 9.05 26.90 -28.50
N CYS A 194 9.50 28.07 -28.08
CA CYS A 194 10.92 28.42 -27.98
C CYS A 194 11.16 29.16 -26.66
N LEU A 195 12.30 28.95 -26.02
CA LEU A 195 12.72 29.79 -24.90
C LEU A 195 13.16 31.17 -25.43
N PHE A 196 12.86 32.24 -24.70
CA PHE A 196 13.32 33.58 -25.08
C PHE A 196 14.73 33.82 -24.56
N GLY A 197 15.62 34.33 -25.42
CA GLY A 197 16.98 34.71 -25.05
C GLY A 197 18.08 33.91 -25.73
N TRP A 198 17.73 32.84 -26.46
CA TRP A 198 18.69 32.07 -27.27
C TRP A 198 19.49 32.96 -28.23
N GLN A 199 18.90 34.03 -28.77
CA GLN A 199 19.60 35.00 -29.63
C GLN A 199 20.71 35.80 -28.95
N ALA A 200 20.63 35.93 -27.62
CA ALA A 200 21.52 36.74 -26.81
C ALA A 200 22.58 35.89 -26.09
N LEU A 201 22.45 34.56 -26.16
CA LEU A 201 23.28 33.61 -25.44
C LEU A 201 24.50 33.20 -26.25
N ASP A 202 25.68 33.22 -25.62
CA ASP A 202 26.91 32.75 -26.25
C ASP A 202 26.94 31.21 -26.37
N ALA A 203 27.48 30.69 -27.47
CA ALA A 203 27.50 29.24 -27.74
C ALA A 203 28.43 28.45 -26.78
N GLY A 204 29.39 29.11 -26.13
CA GLY A 204 30.25 28.53 -25.12
C GLY A 204 29.59 28.34 -23.76
N VAL A 205 28.41 28.94 -23.51
CA VAL A 205 27.76 28.87 -22.20
C VAL A 205 27.35 27.43 -21.87
N ARG A 206 27.68 27.01 -20.63
CA ARG A 206 27.36 25.69 -20.07
C ARG A 206 26.48 25.77 -18.82
N VAL A 207 26.19 26.96 -18.30
CA VAL A 207 25.32 27.17 -17.13
C VAL A 207 24.32 28.26 -17.46
N VAL A 208 23.04 28.02 -17.17
CA VAL A 208 21.96 28.96 -17.51
C VAL A 208 20.93 29.07 -16.40
N VAL A 209 20.29 30.24 -16.31
CA VAL A 209 19.10 30.45 -15.47
C VAL A 209 17.84 30.37 -16.33
N LEU A 210 16.85 29.56 -15.94
CA LEU A 210 15.50 29.59 -16.46
C LEU A 210 14.62 30.48 -15.58
N CYS A 211 13.99 31.48 -16.18
CA CYS A 211 13.14 32.44 -15.49
C CYS A 211 11.73 32.51 -16.10
N GLU A 212 10.80 33.15 -15.39
CA GLU A 212 9.39 33.17 -15.77
C GLU A 212 9.10 34.06 -16.97
N GLY A 213 9.59 35.30 -16.96
CA GLY A 213 9.26 36.32 -17.95
C GLY A 213 10.45 36.83 -18.77
N GLU A 214 10.13 37.50 -19.88
CA GLU A 214 11.15 38.02 -20.79
C GLU A 214 11.92 39.21 -20.20
N ILE A 215 11.25 39.99 -19.33
CA ILE A 215 11.90 41.08 -18.57
C ILE A 215 12.88 40.49 -17.55
N ASP A 216 12.56 39.35 -16.94
CA ASP A 216 13.44 38.66 -16.00
C ASP A 216 14.69 38.15 -16.69
N CYS A 217 14.55 37.59 -17.89
CA CYS A 217 15.66 37.17 -18.73
C CYS A 217 16.61 38.33 -19.04
N MET A 218 16.06 39.49 -19.45
CA MET A 218 16.86 40.70 -19.67
C MET A 218 17.46 41.27 -18.37
N SER A 219 16.80 41.08 -17.22
CA SER A 219 17.30 41.54 -15.93
C SER A 219 18.49 40.70 -15.47
N TYR A 220 18.45 39.38 -15.66
CA TYR A 220 19.64 38.53 -15.47
C TYR A 220 20.78 38.95 -16.40
N ALA A 221 20.49 39.22 -17.67
CA ALA A 221 21.50 39.71 -18.60
C ALA A 221 22.10 41.06 -18.20
N GLN A 222 21.33 41.93 -17.53
CA GLN A 222 21.81 43.20 -16.97
C GLN A 222 22.84 42.97 -15.83
N TYR A 223 22.71 41.88 -15.08
CA TYR A 223 23.70 41.40 -14.11
C TYR A 223 24.83 40.58 -14.75
N GLY A 224 24.89 40.46 -16.07
CA GLY A 224 25.89 39.63 -16.76
C GLY A 224 25.63 38.12 -16.66
N ILE A 225 24.46 37.71 -16.20
CA ILE A 225 24.09 36.31 -16.00
C ILE A 225 23.32 35.81 -17.22
N SER A 226 23.74 34.65 -17.72
CA SER A 226 23.11 33.98 -18.85
C SER A 226 21.77 33.37 -18.44
N ALA A 227 20.69 33.83 -19.07
CA ALA A 227 19.34 33.40 -18.77
C ALA A 227 18.48 33.15 -20.03
N LEU A 228 17.46 32.34 -19.85
CA LEU A 228 16.40 32.07 -20.81
C LEU A 228 15.05 32.17 -20.08
N SER A 229 14.00 32.68 -20.74
CA SER A 229 12.66 32.68 -20.14
C SER A 229 11.71 31.70 -20.80
N VAL A 230 10.81 31.14 -20.00
CA VAL A 230 9.78 30.21 -20.47
C VAL A 230 8.74 30.95 -21.35
N PRO A 231 8.27 30.35 -22.46
CA PRO A 231 7.40 31.06 -23.41
C PRO A 231 6.00 31.42 -22.87
N PHE A 232 5.48 30.61 -21.94
CA PHE A 232 4.08 30.67 -21.49
C PHE A 232 3.89 30.99 -19.99
N GLY A 233 4.97 31.38 -19.30
CA GLY A 233 5.00 31.82 -17.90
C GLY A 233 4.75 30.71 -16.86
N GLY A 234 4.53 31.12 -15.61
CA GLY A 234 4.19 30.25 -14.49
C GLY A 234 2.77 29.69 -14.61
N GLY A 235 2.62 28.38 -14.45
CA GLY A 235 1.35 27.69 -14.39
C GLY A 235 1.43 26.26 -14.89
N LYS A 236 0.34 25.51 -14.66
CA LYS A 236 0.33 24.05 -14.78
C LYS A 236 0.11 23.53 -16.20
N GLY A 237 0.61 22.33 -16.45
CA GLY A 237 0.18 21.45 -17.54
C GLY A 237 0.61 21.94 -18.92
N ALA A 238 -0.34 22.34 -19.77
CA ALA A 238 -0.05 22.71 -21.16
C ALA A 238 0.98 23.85 -21.30
N LYS A 239 1.12 24.69 -20.26
CA LYS A 239 2.10 25.78 -20.23
C LYS A 239 3.55 25.30 -20.23
N GLN A 240 3.86 24.12 -19.68
CA GLN A 240 5.23 23.59 -19.67
C GLN A 240 5.49 22.58 -20.80
N GLN A 241 4.58 22.44 -21.77
CA GLN A 241 4.77 21.57 -22.94
C GLN A 241 5.94 22.01 -23.84
N TRP A 242 6.41 23.26 -23.71
CA TRP A 242 7.60 23.73 -24.42
C TRP A 242 8.83 22.84 -24.17
N ILE A 243 8.90 22.17 -23.01
CA ILE A 243 9.99 21.25 -22.66
C ILE A 243 10.13 20.13 -23.71
N GLU A 244 9.03 19.61 -24.27
CA GLU A 244 9.10 18.58 -25.32
C GLU A 244 9.89 19.03 -26.56
N PHE A 245 9.90 20.33 -26.82
CA PHE A 245 10.52 20.96 -27.98
C PHE A 245 11.87 21.61 -27.66
N GLU A 246 12.17 21.87 -26.38
CA GLU A 246 13.39 22.56 -25.95
C GLU A 246 14.36 21.69 -25.15
N TYR A 247 13.90 20.55 -24.60
CA TYR A 247 14.70 19.67 -23.74
C TYR A 247 16.08 19.36 -24.33
N HIS A 248 16.11 19.04 -25.61
CA HIS A 248 17.33 18.71 -26.34
C HIS A 248 18.29 19.89 -26.53
N ASN A 249 17.77 21.11 -26.64
CA ASN A 249 18.59 22.31 -26.69
C ASN A 249 19.19 22.62 -25.31
N LEU A 250 18.49 22.23 -24.24
CA LEU A 250 18.95 22.36 -22.86
C LEU A 250 20.01 21.31 -22.47
N ASP A 251 20.22 20.25 -23.26
CA ASP A 251 21.28 19.26 -23.02
C ASP A 251 22.69 19.86 -23.00
N ARG A 252 22.87 21.01 -23.67
CA ARG A 252 24.14 21.72 -23.72
C ARG A 252 24.61 22.26 -22.35
N PHE A 253 23.71 22.36 -21.37
CA PHE A 253 24.00 22.94 -20.07
C PHE A 253 24.34 21.87 -19.03
N GLU A 254 25.42 22.07 -18.30
CA GLU A 254 25.81 21.23 -17.17
C GLU A 254 24.87 21.43 -15.98
N GLU A 255 24.53 22.69 -15.70
CA GLU A 255 23.62 23.09 -14.62
C GLU A 255 22.57 24.09 -15.11
N ILE A 256 21.33 23.90 -14.64
CA ILE A 256 20.19 24.76 -14.95
C ILE A 256 19.62 25.30 -13.63
N PHE A 257 19.74 26.60 -13.42
CA PHE A 257 19.17 27.28 -12.27
C PHE A 257 17.72 27.66 -12.58
N ILE A 258 16.79 27.35 -11.68
CA ILE A 258 15.37 27.62 -11.84
C ILE A 258 15.02 28.82 -10.96
N SER A 259 14.61 29.92 -11.59
CA SER A 259 14.28 31.20 -10.95
C SER A 259 12.90 31.68 -11.41
N MET A 260 11.84 30.98 -10.98
CA MET A 260 10.45 31.37 -11.22
C MET A 260 9.99 32.44 -10.21
N ASP A 261 8.83 33.06 -10.43
CA ASP A 261 8.25 34.02 -9.49
C ASP A 261 8.12 33.38 -8.08
N VAL A 262 8.40 34.17 -7.03
CA VAL A 262 8.28 33.74 -5.63
C VAL A 262 6.81 33.77 -5.17
N ASP A 263 5.96 33.03 -5.87
CA ASP A 263 4.55 32.81 -5.53
C ASP A 263 4.15 31.32 -5.68
N ASP A 264 2.91 30.98 -5.33
CA ASP A 264 2.45 29.58 -5.39
C ASP A 264 2.48 29.01 -6.82
N VAL A 265 2.18 29.85 -7.81
CA VAL A 265 2.10 29.43 -9.23
C VAL A 265 3.51 29.21 -9.79
N GLY A 266 4.45 30.08 -9.46
CA GLY A 266 5.86 29.98 -9.82
C GLY A 266 6.54 28.78 -9.16
N ARG A 267 6.26 28.51 -7.87
CA ARG A 267 6.76 27.32 -7.17
C ARG A 267 6.27 26.01 -7.79
N GLU A 268 4.99 25.95 -8.15
CA GLU A 268 4.43 24.78 -8.82
C GLU A 268 5.02 24.58 -10.22
N ALA A 269 5.19 25.66 -10.98
CA ALA A 269 5.84 25.61 -12.29
C ALA A 269 7.32 25.16 -12.18
N ALA A 270 8.06 25.66 -11.19
CA ALA A 270 9.43 25.25 -10.93
C ALA A 270 9.54 23.74 -10.71
N ARG A 271 8.68 23.17 -9.86
CA ARG A 271 8.65 21.70 -9.61
C ARG A 271 8.32 20.91 -10.87
N GLU A 272 7.33 21.34 -11.67
CA GLU A 272 6.96 20.67 -12.93
C GLU A 272 8.09 20.71 -13.96
N ILE A 273 8.79 21.85 -14.08
CA ILE A 273 9.94 21.99 -14.98
C ILE A 273 11.06 21.05 -14.54
N VAL A 274 11.39 21.04 -13.25
CA VAL A 274 12.49 20.25 -12.69
C VAL A 274 12.26 18.76 -12.84
N SER A 275 11.05 18.28 -12.53
CA SER A 275 10.72 16.86 -12.65
C SER A 275 10.85 16.37 -14.10
N ARG A 276 10.74 17.28 -15.08
CA ARG A 276 10.85 16.96 -16.51
C ARG A 276 12.23 17.18 -17.11
N LEU A 277 13.02 18.13 -16.58
CA LEU A 277 14.41 18.36 -17.00
C LEU A 277 15.41 17.43 -16.29
N GLY A 278 15.01 16.89 -15.14
CA GLY A 278 15.81 16.02 -14.28
C GLY A 278 16.36 16.77 -13.06
N GLU A 279 15.94 16.35 -11.87
CA GLU A 279 16.28 16.96 -10.58
C GLU A 279 17.79 17.13 -10.36
N HIS A 280 18.59 16.14 -10.78
CA HIS A 280 20.06 16.16 -10.65
C HIS A 280 20.78 17.29 -11.43
N ARG A 281 20.12 17.93 -12.41
CA ARG A 281 20.68 19.03 -13.21
C ARG A 281 20.14 20.40 -12.80
N CYS A 282 19.15 20.43 -11.92
CA CYS A 282 18.43 21.65 -11.59
C CYS A 282 18.68 22.11 -10.15
N ARG A 283 18.82 23.43 -9.96
CA ARG A 283 18.90 24.07 -8.64
C ARG A 283 17.86 25.19 -8.53
N LEU A 284 17.16 25.29 -7.41
CA LEU A 284 16.16 26.32 -7.16
C LEU A 284 16.82 27.58 -6.61
N VAL A 285 16.68 28.69 -7.33
CA VAL A 285 17.12 30.02 -6.86
C VAL A 285 15.97 30.63 -6.06
N THR A 286 16.25 31.01 -4.82
CA THR A 286 15.30 31.74 -3.96
C THR A 286 15.75 33.19 -3.85
N LEU A 287 15.02 34.09 -4.51
CA LEU A 287 15.31 35.52 -4.53
C LEU A 287 14.66 36.25 -3.33
N PRO A 288 15.19 37.42 -2.92
CA PRO A 288 14.65 38.21 -1.82
C PRO A 288 13.37 38.99 -2.17
N TYR A 289 13.09 39.18 -3.47
CA TYR A 289 11.88 39.83 -3.99
C TYR A 289 11.10 38.88 -4.89
N LYS A 290 9.94 39.34 -5.40
CA LYS A 290 9.05 38.50 -6.19
C LYS A 290 9.73 37.90 -7.42
N ASP A 291 10.50 38.72 -8.14
CA ASP A 291 11.24 38.33 -9.33
C ASP A 291 12.60 39.06 -9.39
N ILE A 292 13.45 38.66 -10.34
CA ILE A 292 14.80 39.24 -10.50
C ILE A 292 14.75 40.72 -10.94
N ASN A 293 13.69 41.12 -11.65
CA ASN A 293 13.55 42.51 -12.06
C ASN A 293 13.18 43.40 -10.86
N GLU A 294 12.36 42.93 -9.93
CA GLU A 294 12.15 43.60 -8.65
C GLU A 294 13.43 43.68 -7.83
N CYS A 295 14.28 42.64 -7.82
CA CYS A 295 15.61 42.73 -7.19
C CYS A 295 16.45 43.87 -7.80
N LEU A 296 16.49 43.95 -9.13
CA LEU A 296 17.17 45.03 -9.86
C LEU A 296 16.61 46.41 -9.53
N MET A 297 15.29 46.56 -9.48
CA MET A 297 14.63 47.84 -9.19
C MET A 297 14.79 48.28 -7.73
N ASN A 298 14.97 47.33 -6.80
CA ASN A 298 15.22 47.61 -5.38
C ASN A 298 16.71 47.76 -5.05
N GLY A 299 17.60 47.69 -6.04
CA GLY A 299 19.03 47.93 -5.86
C GLY A 299 19.81 46.79 -5.23
N VAL A 300 19.34 45.54 -5.37
CA VAL A 300 20.13 44.35 -5.01
C VAL A 300 21.38 44.31 -5.89
N THR A 301 22.54 44.09 -5.29
CA THR A 301 23.82 44.12 -5.99
C THR A 301 24.08 42.82 -6.75
N GLU A 302 24.98 42.88 -7.75
CA GLU A 302 25.40 41.70 -8.51
C GLU A 302 25.99 40.61 -7.59
N ASP A 303 26.81 41.00 -6.61
CA ASP A 303 27.41 40.09 -5.63
C ASP A 303 26.35 39.34 -4.80
N GLU A 304 25.28 40.03 -4.39
CA GLU A 304 24.16 39.41 -3.68
C GLU A 304 23.41 38.42 -4.57
N ILE A 305 23.17 38.75 -5.86
CA ILE A 305 22.54 37.81 -6.80
C ILE A 305 23.40 36.56 -7.00
N TRP A 306 24.72 36.72 -7.14
CA TRP A 306 25.64 35.57 -7.22
C TRP A 306 25.64 34.75 -5.93
N GLN A 307 25.47 35.37 -4.77
CA GLN A 307 25.30 34.65 -3.51
C GLN A 307 24.02 33.80 -3.54
N TYR A 308 22.88 34.35 -3.96
CA TYR A 308 21.62 33.60 -4.06
C TYR A 308 21.72 32.42 -5.04
N ILE A 309 22.38 32.61 -6.19
CA ILE A 309 22.65 31.53 -7.16
C ILE A 309 23.59 30.49 -6.55
N GLY A 310 24.66 30.91 -5.86
CA GLY A 310 25.61 30.02 -5.21
C GLY A 310 25.00 29.18 -4.08
N THR A 311 23.99 29.71 -3.39
CA THR A 311 23.22 29.02 -2.35
C THR A 311 21.96 28.32 -2.87
N ALA A 312 21.74 28.29 -4.19
CA ALA A 312 20.57 27.65 -4.77
C ALA A 312 20.52 26.16 -4.36
N SER A 313 19.40 25.76 -3.78
CA SER A 313 19.22 24.42 -3.24
C SER A 313 18.94 23.42 -4.35
N TYR A 314 19.38 22.18 -4.18
CA TYR A 314 18.88 21.09 -4.99
C TYR A 314 17.40 20.85 -4.68
N PHE A 315 16.71 20.22 -5.63
CA PHE A 315 15.39 19.65 -5.36
C PHE A 315 15.60 18.31 -4.68
N ASP A 316 16.06 18.36 -3.43
CA ASP A 316 16.17 17.17 -2.61
C ASP A 316 14.76 16.64 -2.36
N PRO A 317 14.53 15.31 -2.44
CA PRO A 317 13.26 14.72 -2.05
C PRO A 317 12.89 15.17 -0.63
N GLU A 318 11.60 15.32 -0.32
CA GLU A 318 11.14 15.70 1.04
C GLU A 318 11.67 14.78 2.16
N GLU A 319 12.16 13.61 1.79
CA GLU A 319 12.69 12.56 2.66
C GLU A 319 14.21 12.67 2.89
N LEU A 320 14.92 13.49 2.13
CA LEU A 320 16.38 13.63 2.20
C LEU A 320 16.76 14.85 3.05
N TYR A 321 17.24 14.58 4.25
CA TYR A 321 17.68 15.59 5.22
C TYR A 321 19.19 15.51 5.45
N SER A 322 19.81 16.64 5.78
CA SER A 322 21.23 16.65 6.16
C SER A 322 21.41 16.09 7.57
N ALA A 323 22.44 15.27 7.79
CA ALA A 323 22.78 14.77 9.13
C ALA A 323 22.98 15.89 10.17
N ARG A 324 23.32 17.11 9.72
CA ARG A 324 23.47 18.28 10.59
C ARG A 324 22.14 18.81 11.13
N GLU A 325 21.05 18.63 10.39
CA GLU A 325 19.72 19.09 10.80
C GLU A 325 19.21 18.29 12.01
N PHE A 326 19.55 17.00 12.08
CA PHE A 326 19.23 16.16 13.24
C PHE A 326 20.26 16.23 14.36
N TYR A 327 21.23 17.15 14.33
CA TYR A 327 22.32 17.15 15.32
C TYR A 327 21.80 17.30 16.76
N GLN A 328 20.86 18.23 16.97
CA GLN A 328 20.28 18.45 18.29
C GLN A 328 19.34 17.30 18.70
N ASP A 329 18.53 16.79 17.77
CA ASP A 329 17.65 15.64 18.02
C ASP A 329 18.44 14.38 18.33
N THR A 330 19.60 14.20 17.69
CA THR A 330 20.54 13.10 17.98
C THR A 330 21.12 13.25 19.38
N ILE A 331 21.59 14.46 19.76
CA ILE A 331 22.06 14.70 21.14
C ILE A 331 20.94 14.45 22.16
N ASN A 332 19.72 14.88 21.86
CA ASN A 332 18.55 14.67 22.72
C ASN A 332 18.18 13.17 22.81
N ALA A 333 18.28 12.42 21.72
CA ALA A 333 18.01 10.98 21.70
C ALA A 333 19.04 10.18 22.53
N PHE A 334 20.31 10.59 22.53
CA PHE A 334 21.36 9.92 23.30
C PHE A 334 21.45 10.38 24.76
N TYR A 335 21.26 11.67 25.04
CA TYR A 335 21.56 12.28 26.34
C TYR A 335 20.38 13.02 27.00
N GLY A 336 19.26 13.18 26.29
CA GLY A 336 18.02 13.67 26.88
C GLY A 336 17.39 12.64 27.81
N LYS A 337 16.58 13.08 28.78
CA LYS A 337 15.66 12.17 29.49
C LYS A 337 14.77 11.53 28.43
N GLN A 338 14.79 10.20 28.31
CA GLN A 338 13.89 9.47 27.42
C GLN A 338 12.46 9.96 27.64
N GLN A 339 11.86 10.58 26.61
CA GLN A 339 10.46 10.93 26.61
C GLN A 339 9.67 9.67 26.29
N TYR A 340 9.20 8.99 27.34
CA TYR A 340 8.14 8.00 27.21
C TYR A 340 6.80 8.72 27.24
N LEU A 341 5.85 8.27 26.42
CA LEU A 341 4.49 8.78 26.41
C LEU A 341 3.76 8.36 27.68
N PHE A 342 3.83 7.07 28.02
CA PHE A 342 3.27 6.51 29.26
C PHE A 342 3.87 5.13 29.56
N ASN A 343 3.77 4.72 30.82
CA ASN A 343 4.11 3.36 31.26
C ASN A 343 2.97 2.38 30.93
N PRO A 344 3.27 1.11 30.64
CA PRO A 344 2.23 0.10 30.49
C PRO A 344 1.40 -0.04 31.78
N PRO A 345 0.11 -0.41 31.67
CA PRO A 345 -0.77 -0.56 32.82
C PRO A 345 -0.42 -1.75 33.72
N TRP A 346 0.54 -2.59 33.32
CA TRP A 346 1.05 -3.72 34.09
C TRP A 346 2.35 -3.33 34.79
N GLU A 347 2.31 -3.18 36.12
CA GLU A 347 3.47 -2.76 36.93
C GLU A 347 4.70 -3.65 36.73
N SER A 348 4.51 -4.95 36.53
CA SER A 348 5.59 -5.92 36.29
C SER A 348 6.31 -5.76 34.95
N LEU A 349 5.75 -4.96 34.04
CA LEU A 349 6.35 -4.60 32.76
C LEU A 349 6.92 -3.18 32.75
N ALA A 350 6.54 -2.33 33.71
CA ALA A 350 6.85 -0.90 33.69
C ALA A 350 8.36 -0.61 33.82
N ASP A 351 9.13 -1.51 34.41
CA ASP A 351 10.58 -1.46 34.51
C ASP A 351 11.31 -2.02 33.28
N LYS A 352 10.59 -2.75 32.41
CA LYS A 352 11.15 -3.48 31.25
C LYS A 352 10.67 -2.95 29.90
N PHE A 353 9.56 -2.24 29.88
CA PHE A 353 8.87 -1.80 28.68
C PHE A 353 8.13 -0.48 28.94
N GLN A 354 8.24 0.46 28.01
CA GLN A 354 7.58 1.76 28.06
C GLN A 354 7.15 2.16 26.64
N PHE A 355 6.04 2.87 26.50
CA PHE A 355 5.59 3.35 25.19
C PHE A 355 6.31 4.65 24.82
N ARG A 356 6.90 4.68 23.63
CA ARG A 356 7.61 5.86 23.09
C ARG A 356 6.95 6.35 21.82
N GLU A 357 7.16 7.63 21.53
CA GLU A 357 6.70 8.25 20.29
C GLU A 357 7.45 7.64 19.10
N ALA A 358 6.76 7.50 17.96
CA ALA A 358 7.30 6.93 16.72
C ALA A 358 7.81 5.46 16.77
N GLU A 359 7.57 4.72 17.85
CA GLU A 359 7.79 3.27 17.91
C GLU A 359 6.50 2.49 17.57
N LEU A 360 6.56 1.57 16.60
CA LEU A 360 5.47 0.62 16.36
C LEU A 360 5.52 -0.50 17.40
N THR A 361 4.68 -0.40 18.43
CA THR A 361 4.48 -1.50 19.36
C THR A 361 3.46 -2.49 18.80
N LEU A 362 3.93 -3.66 18.36
CA LEU A 362 3.07 -4.76 17.93
C LEU A 362 2.71 -5.62 19.14
N VAL A 363 1.48 -5.44 19.64
CA VAL A 363 0.88 -6.37 20.61
C VAL A 363 0.17 -7.47 19.84
N ASN A 364 0.86 -8.59 19.63
CA ASN A 364 0.27 -9.76 18.98
C ASN A 364 -0.26 -10.75 20.02
N GLY A 365 -1.37 -11.41 19.67
CA GLY A 365 -1.87 -12.59 20.36
C GLY A 365 -2.13 -13.73 19.36
N VAL A 366 -1.94 -14.98 19.77
CA VAL A 366 -2.30 -16.19 19.01
C VAL A 366 -3.78 -16.52 19.13
N HIS A 367 -4.58 -16.63 18.05
CA HIS A 367 -6.04 -16.91 18.06
C HIS A 367 -6.54 -17.52 19.40
N GLY A 368 -7.23 -16.74 20.26
CA GLY A 368 -7.66 -17.23 21.59
C GLY A 368 -7.43 -16.33 22.81
N HIS A 369 -6.91 -15.11 22.65
CA HIS A 369 -6.49 -14.23 23.75
C HIS A 369 -7.58 -13.21 24.16
N GLY A 370 -8.75 -13.72 24.55
CA GLY A 370 -9.78 -12.92 25.22
C GLY A 370 -11.07 -12.70 24.45
N LYS A 371 -11.56 -13.73 23.74
CA LYS A 371 -12.92 -13.74 23.20
C LYS A 371 -13.89 -13.84 24.38
N ALA A 372 -14.87 -12.93 24.44
CA ALA A 372 -15.76 -12.85 25.57
C ALA A 372 -16.95 -13.80 25.41
N CYS A 373 -17.23 -14.56 26.46
CA CYS A 373 -18.52 -15.20 26.69
C CYS A 373 -19.08 -14.70 28.03
N PRO A 374 -20.42 -14.68 28.21
CA PRO A 374 -21.04 -14.37 29.48
C PRO A 374 -20.51 -15.27 30.60
N LEU A 375 -20.31 -14.73 31.81
CA LEU A 375 -19.75 -15.49 32.94
C LEU A 375 -20.67 -16.63 33.42
N ASN A 376 -21.97 -16.49 33.17
CA ASN A 376 -22.96 -17.53 33.41
C ASN A 376 -23.10 -18.49 32.23
N GLU A 377 -22.46 -18.21 31.08
CA GLU A 377 -22.53 -19.10 29.93
C GLU A 377 -21.81 -20.42 30.27
N PRO A 378 -22.40 -21.57 29.97
CA PRO A 378 -21.89 -22.82 30.53
C PRO A 378 -20.81 -23.47 29.66
N ILE A 379 -19.97 -24.29 30.28
CA ILE A 379 -18.83 -24.98 29.64
C ILE A 379 -18.87 -26.46 30.03
N LEU A 380 -18.80 -27.34 29.04
CA LEU A 380 -18.69 -28.78 29.23
C LEU A 380 -17.24 -29.19 29.55
N LEU A 381 -17.04 -29.90 30.65
CA LEU A 381 -15.75 -30.46 31.04
C LEU A 381 -15.54 -31.84 30.42
N ALA A 382 -14.29 -32.26 30.30
CA ALA A 382 -13.90 -33.53 29.69
C ALA A 382 -14.42 -34.75 30.47
N ASP A 383 -14.69 -34.60 31.77
CA ASP A 383 -15.33 -35.61 32.62
C ASP A 383 -16.87 -35.70 32.45
N GLY A 384 -17.44 -34.89 31.54
CA GLY A 384 -18.87 -34.86 31.26
C GLY A 384 -19.69 -33.98 32.20
N THR A 385 -19.07 -33.36 33.20
CA THR A 385 -19.72 -32.37 34.06
C THR A 385 -19.72 -30.98 33.43
N TRP A 386 -20.46 -30.05 34.01
CA TRP A 386 -20.57 -28.67 33.52
C TRP A 386 -20.12 -27.67 34.56
N THR A 387 -19.44 -26.63 34.08
CA THR A 387 -19.12 -25.42 34.83
C THR A 387 -19.63 -24.21 34.04
N THR A 388 -19.25 -23.00 34.43
CA THR A 388 -19.52 -21.76 33.68
C THR A 388 -18.22 -21.04 33.35
N HIS A 389 -18.26 -20.14 32.36
CA HIS A 389 -17.11 -19.28 32.02
C HIS A 389 -16.60 -18.46 33.22
N GLY A 390 -17.45 -18.18 34.22
CA GLY A 390 -17.06 -17.49 35.45
C GLY A 390 -16.45 -18.40 36.52
N ASN A 391 -16.71 -19.70 36.47
CA ASN A 391 -16.25 -20.67 37.49
C ASN A 391 -15.10 -21.57 37.02
N VAL A 392 -14.82 -21.60 35.72
CA VAL A 392 -13.69 -22.34 35.15
C VAL A 392 -12.36 -21.84 35.72
N LYS A 393 -11.39 -22.74 35.89
CA LYS A 393 -10.08 -22.47 36.46
C LYS A 393 -8.96 -22.89 35.51
N ILE A 394 -7.81 -22.25 35.66
CA ILE A 394 -6.58 -22.70 34.97
C ILE A 394 -6.28 -24.14 35.40
N GLY A 395 -6.05 -25.02 34.43
CA GLY A 395 -5.84 -26.45 34.62
C GLY A 395 -7.07 -27.32 34.36
N ASP A 396 -8.29 -26.75 34.36
CA ASP A 396 -9.51 -27.49 34.04
C ASP A 396 -9.42 -28.07 32.62
N GLN A 397 -9.97 -29.27 32.44
CA GLN A 397 -10.02 -29.98 31.17
C GLN A 397 -11.41 -29.83 30.55
N VAL A 398 -11.50 -29.13 29.43
CA VAL A 398 -12.73 -28.84 28.69
C VAL A 398 -12.93 -29.89 27.60
N ALA A 399 -14.17 -30.31 27.37
CA ALA A 399 -14.51 -31.20 26.26
C ALA A 399 -14.29 -30.50 24.91
N SER A 400 -13.69 -31.19 23.95
CA SER A 400 -13.33 -30.64 22.65
C SER A 400 -14.04 -31.36 21.51
N VAL A 401 -14.16 -30.66 20.37
CA VAL A 401 -14.76 -31.19 19.15
C VAL A 401 -13.96 -32.33 18.52
N ASP A 402 -12.68 -32.48 18.84
CA ASP A 402 -11.82 -33.57 18.37
C ASP A 402 -11.81 -34.78 19.33
N GLY A 403 -12.52 -34.68 20.46
CA GLY A 403 -12.58 -35.72 21.48
C GLY A 403 -11.40 -35.76 22.46
N ASN A 404 -10.38 -34.92 22.27
CA ASN A 404 -9.28 -34.82 23.23
C ASN A 404 -9.58 -33.70 24.26
N PRO A 405 -9.28 -33.89 25.55
CA PRO A 405 -9.43 -32.82 26.53
C PRO A 405 -8.58 -31.59 26.19
N SER A 406 -9.20 -30.40 26.27
CA SER A 406 -8.51 -29.12 26.09
C SER A 406 -8.23 -28.47 27.45
N THR A 407 -6.95 -28.21 27.76
CA THR A 407 -6.55 -27.61 29.03
C THR A 407 -6.73 -26.09 29.03
N VAL A 408 -7.40 -25.55 30.06
CA VAL A 408 -7.49 -24.11 30.28
C VAL A 408 -6.14 -23.59 30.76
N THR A 409 -5.44 -22.81 29.93
CA THR A 409 -4.09 -22.28 30.23
C THR A 409 -4.10 -20.86 30.79
N GLY A 410 -5.22 -20.13 30.64
CA GLY A 410 -5.36 -18.76 31.12
C GLY A 410 -6.80 -18.28 31.14
N ILE A 411 -7.10 -17.32 32.01
CA ILE A 411 -8.41 -16.69 32.16
C ILE A 411 -8.21 -15.18 32.13
N PHE A 412 -8.93 -14.50 31.23
CA PHE A 412 -8.74 -13.08 30.93
C PHE A 412 -10.07 -12.32 31.02
N PRO A 413 -10.35 -11.59 32.11
CA PRO A 413 -11.57 -10.79 32.26
C PRO A 413 -11.72 -9.76 31.13
N GLN A 414 -12.90 -9.71 30.51
CA GLN A 414 -13.17 -8.87 29.32
C GLN A 414 -14.01 -7.61 29.61
N GLY A 415 -14.44 -7.41 30.85
CA GLY A 415 -15.33 -6.31 31.23
C GLY A 415 -16.77 -6.49 30.71
N VAL A 416 -17.51 -5.38 30.64
CA VAL A 416 -18.88 -5.36 30.12
C VAL A 416 -18.85 -5.28 28.60
N ARG A 417 -19.58 -6.17 27.93
CA ARG A 417 -19.70 -6.23 26.47
C ARG A 417 -21.12 -6.55 26.06
N ASP A 418 -21.46 -6.20 24.82
CA ASP A 418 -22.71 -6.65 24.19
C ASP A 418 -22.68 -8.16 23.95
N VAL A 419 -23.82 -8.81 24.25
CA VAL A 419 -24.01 -10.26 24.14
C VAL A 419 -25.13 -10.54 23.14
N TYR A 420 -24.93 -11.55 22.31
CA TYR A 420 -25.86 -11.98 21.28
C TYR A 420 -26.19 -13.45 21.46
N ARG A 421 -27.47 -13.79 21.32
CA ARG A 421 -27.94 -15.17 21.31
C ARG A 421 -27.86 -15.76 19.91
N VAL A 422 -27.15 -16.88 19.77
CA VAL A 422 -27.14 -17.69 18.55
C VAL A 422 -28.01 -18.92 18.79
N THR A 423 -29.11 -19.06 18.04
CA THR A 423 -30.05 -20.18 18.15
C THR A 423 -29.89 -21.14 16.97
N PHE A 424 -29.77 -22.43 17.26
CA PHE A 424 -29.64 -23.52 16.28
C PHE A 424 -31.01 -24.07 15.86
N GLU A 425 -31.04 -24.80 14.75
CA GLU A 425 -32.27 -25.37 14.17
C GLU A 425 -32.98 -26.36 15.12
N ASP A 426 -32.23 -27.03 15.98
CA ASP A 426 -32.75 -27.95 16.99
C ASP A 426 -33.26 -27.25 18.27
N GLY A 427 -33.16 -25.91 18.34
CA GLY A 427 -33.60 -25.09 19.45
C GLY A 427 -32.56 -24.88 20.55
N ARG A 428 -31.37 -25.49 20.46
CA ARG A 428 -30.24 -25.14 21.33
C ARG A 428 -29.81 -23.70 21.05
N TYR A 429 -29.18 -23.07 22.04
CA TYR A 429 -28.62 -21.74 21.88
C TYR A 429 -27.34 -21.58 22.70
N VAL A 430 -26.64 -20.49 22.41
CA VAL A 430 -25.43 -20.06 23.12
C VAL A 430 -25.39 -18.54 23.09
N ASP A 431 -25.14 -17.95 24.25
CA ASP A 431 -24.97 -16.51 24.39
C ASP A 431 -23.46 -16.16 24.28
N CYS A 432 -23.10 -15.29 23.36
CA CYS A 432 -21.70 -14.99 23.06
C CYS A 432 -21.49 -13.53 22.59
N ALA A 433 -20.26 -13.03 22.64
CA ALA A 433 -19.94 -11.71 22.11
C ALA A 433 -19.94 -11.67 20.57
N GLY A 434 -20.03 -10.46 20.01
CA GLY A 434 -20.04 -10.24 18.56
C GLY A 434 -18.78 -10.73 17.83
N ASP A 435 -17.66 -10.82 18.54
CA ASP A 435 -16.35 -11.30 18.08
C ASP A 435 -16.09 -12.79 18.39
N HIS A 436 -17.08 -13.54 18.89
CA HIS A 436 -16.94 -14.98 19.09
C HIS A 436 -16.75 -15.69 17.75
N LEU A 437 -15.79 -16.62 17.68
CA LEU A 437 -15.40 -17.28 16.44
C LEU A 437 -16.08 -18.64 16.27
N TRP A 438 -16.64 -18.84 15.08
CA TRP A 438 -17.37 -20.01 14.67
C TRP A 438 -16.64 -20.70 13.52
N GLU A 439 -16.21 -21.94 13.70
CA GLU A 439 -15.96 -22.80 12.54
C GLU A 439 -17.30 -23.15 11.90
N VAL A 440 -17.45 -22.86 10.61
CA VAL A 440 -18.66 -23.15 9.86
C VAL A 440 -18.37 -23.85 8.53
N THR A 441 -19.33 -24.65 8.09
CA THR A 441 -19.39 -25.21 6.74
C THR A 441 -20.63 -24.70 6.03
N SER A 442 -20.56 -24.54 4.71
CA SER A 442 -21.77 -24.29 3.91
C SER A 442 -21.62 -24.81 2.48
N ARG A 443 -22.73 -25.30 1.91
CA ARG A 443 -22.79 -25.78 0.50
C ARG A 443 -22.50 -24.66 -0.50
N GLY A 444 -22.66 -23.40 -0.10
CA GLY A 444 -22.40 -22.24 -0.95
C GLY A 444 -20.92 -21.86 -1.04
N PHE A 445 -20.01 -22.43 -0.24
CA PHE A 445 -18.58 -22.10 -0.35
C PHE A 445 -17.95 -22.66 -1.63
N THR A 446 -16.89 -22.02 -2.12
CA THR A 446 -16.17 -22.39 -3.34
C THR A 446 -15.49 -23.75 -3.20
N LYS A 447 -15.32 -24.46 -4.33
CA LYS A 447 -14.74 -25.81 -4.38
C LYS A 447 -13.27 -25.74 -3.94
N GLY A 448 -13.00 -26.10 -2.68
CA GLY A 448 -11.66 -26.08 -2.07
C GLY A 448 -11.67 -25.60 -0.60
N GLU A 449 -12.57 -24.69 -0.23
CA GLU A 449 -12.70 -24.13 1.12
C GLU A 449 -14.05 -24.50 1.74
N LYS A 450 -14.22 -25.77 2.13
CA LYS A 450 -15.49 -26.22 2.74
C LYS A 450 -15.71 -25.71 4.17
N ARG A 451 -14.66 -25.21 4.82
CA ARG A 451 -14.65 -24.72 6.20
C ARG A 451 -14.10 -23.30 6.27
N ARG A 452 -14.70 -22.48 7.12
CA ARG A 452 -14.23 -21.12 7.43
C ARG A 452 -14.41 -20.83 8.91
N VAL A 453 -13.51 -20.04 9.48
CA VAL A 453 -13.67 -19.47 10.82
C VAL A 453 -14.14 -18.02 10.65
N ILE A 454 -15.30 -17.68 11.21
CA ILE A 454 -15.92 -16.35 11.11
C ILE A 454 -16.41 -15.88 12.48
N ASP A 455 -16.52 -14.58 12.68
CA ASP A 455 -17.11 -14.01 13.90
C ASP A 455 -18.65 -14.12 13.92
N THR A 456 -19.29 -13.87 15.07
CA THR A 456 -20.75 -13.90 15.23
C THR A 456 -21.45 -12.95 14.25
N PHE A 457 -20.88 -11.78 13.97
CA PHE A 457 -21.43 -10.87 12.94
C PHE A 457 -21.27 -11.41 11.52
N GLY A 458 -20.17 -12.11 11.22
CA GLY A 458 -19.94 -12.83 9.99
C GLY A 458 -20.93 -13.97 9.82
N LEU A 459 -21.22 -14.71 10.89
CA LEU A 459 -22.26 -15.74 10.93
C LEU A 459 -23.63 -15.14 10.61
N LYS A 460 -23.99 -14.01 11.23
CA LYS A 460 -25.22 -13.27 10.90
C LYS A 460 -25.28 -12.90 9.42
N ARG A 461 -24.27 -12.20 8.89
CA ARG A 461 -24.20 -11.79 7.47
C ARG A 461 -24.31 -13.00 6.52
N LEU A 462 -23.64 -14.10 6.85
CA LEU A 462 -23.67 -15.31 6.06
C LEU A 462 -25.08 -15.93 6.05
N SER A 463 -25.73 -16.02 7.21
CA SER A 463 -27.09 -16.57 7.34
C SER A 463 -28.16 -15.77 6.59
N GLU A 464 -27.98 -14.45 6.47
CA GLU A 464 -28.88 -13.53 5.76
C GLU A 464 -28.69 -13.57 4.24
N THR A 465 -27.59 -14.14 3.76
CA THR A 465 -27.29 -14.23 2.33
C THR A 465 -28.10 -15.35 1.67
N LYS A 466 -28.89 -15.03 0.63
CA LYS A 466 -29.75 -16.00 -0.10
C LYS A 466 -29.06 -17.32 -0.47
N ARG A 467 -27.79 -17.25 -0.88
CA ARG A 467 -26.97 -18.42 -1.27
C ARG A 467 -26.71 -19.40 -0.13
N HIS A 468 -26.63 -18.90 1.11
CA HIS A 468 -26.24 -19.67 2.29
C HIS A 468 -27.39 -19.86 3.28
N LYS A 469 -28.57 -19.29 2.99
CA LYS A 469 -29.78 -19.42 3.79
C LYS A 469 -30.10 -20.90 4.02
N ASN A 470 -30.27 -21.29 5.28
CA ASN A 470 -30.50 -22.67 5.74
C ASN A 470 -29.38 -23.67 5.39
N GLY A 471 -28.19 -23.17 5.03
CA GLY A 471 -27.08 -23.98 4.55
C GLY A 471 -25.80 -23.89 5.40
N VAL A 472 -25.79 -23.07 6.45
CA VAL A 472 -24.66 -22.90 7.38
C VAL A 472 -24.75 -23.95 8.48
N ARG A 473 -23.66 -24.68 8.70
CA ARG A 473 -23.56 -25.74 9.74
C ARG A 473 -22.32 -25.52 10.58
N ILE A 474 -22.43 -25.78 11.88
CA ILE A 474 -21.29 -25.83 12.79
C ILE A 474 -20.82 -27.29 12.96
N PRO A 475 -19.56 -27.55 13.35
CA PRO A 475 -19.10 -28.87 13.73
C PRO A 475 -19.96 -29.46 14.86
N GLU A 476 -20.31 -30.73 14.73
CA GLU A 476 -20.92 -31.49 15.82
C GLU A 476 -19.83 -31.94 16.81
N ILE A 477 -20.15 -31.95 18.10
CA ILE A 477 -19.25 -32.55 19.09
C ILE A 477 -19.21 -34.07 18.87
N THR A 478 -18.04 -34.67 18.96
CA THR A 478 -17.86 -36.12 18.77
C THR A 478 -18.55 -36.96 19.85
N GLY A 479 -18.84 -36.34 20.99
CA GLY A 479 -19.35 -37.01 22.18
C GLY A 479 -18.27 -37.73 22.99
N ASP A 480 -16.99 -37.58 22.64
CA ASP A 480 -15.89 -38.20 23.38
C ASP A 480 -15.55 -37.36 24.63
N PHE A 481 -16.39 -37.52 25.65
CA PHE A 481 -16.27 -36.95 27.01
C PHE A 481 -16.95 -37.90 28.00
N GLY A 482 -16.71 -37.69 29.29
CA GLY A 482 -17.26 -38.50 30.36
C GLY A 482 -16.30 -39.59 30.81
N ASP A 483 -16.19 -39.77 32.13
CA ASP A 483 -15.36 -40.82 32.74
C ASP A 483 -16.18 -42.01 33.25
N HIS A 484 -17.45 -41.77 33.61
CA HIS A 484 -18.32 -42.80 34.14
C HIS A 484 -18.60 -43.90 33.10
N SER A 485 -18.36 -45.14 33.52
CA SER A 485 -18.63 -46.34 32.74
C SER A 485 -19.67 -47.19 33.44
N GLU A 486 -20.72 -47.59 32.72
CA GLU A 486 -21.74 -48.50 33.22
C GLU A 486 -21.76 -49.77 32.36
N PRO A 487 -21.20 -50.90 32.85
CA PRO A 487 -21.19 -52.16 32.12
C PRO A 487 -22.58 -52.66 31.71
N LEU A 488 -23.62 -52.32 32.49
CA LEU A 488 -25.00 -52.73 32.21
C LEU A 488 -25.78 -51.68 31.41
N ALA A 489 -25.11 -50.77 30.71
CA ALA A 489 -25.74 -49.67 30.00
C ALA A 489 -26.85 -50.13 29.05
N TRP A 490 -26.57 -51.14 28.22
CA TRP A 490 -27.56 -51.70 27.30
C TRP A 490 -28.73 -52.34 28.04
N VAL A 491 -28.46 -53.13 29.08
CA VAL A 491 -29.50 -53.75 29.93
C VAL A 491 -30.42 -52.69 30.53
N ILE A 492 -29.85 -51.61 31.06
CA ILE A 492 -30.61 -50.48 31.63
C ILE A 492 -31.44 -49.81 30.54
N GLY A 493 -30.88 -49.57 29.36
CA GLY A 493 -31.60 -49.03 28.21
C GLY A 493 -32.82 -49.88 27.82
N SER A 494 -32.64 -51.19 27.72
CA SER A 494 -33.73 -52.12 27.40
C SER A 494 -34.79 -52.19 28.51
N LEU A 495 -34.40 -52.06 29.78
CA LEU A 495 -35.35 -51.96 30.89
C LEU A 495 -36.07 -50.61 30.96
N LEU A 496 -35.48 -49.54 30.41
CA LEU A 496 -36.17 -48.25 30.27
C LEU A 496 -37.33 -48.35 29.28
N GLY A 497 -37.18 -49.11 28.18
CA GLY A 497 -38.29 -49.43 27.29
C GLY A 497 -39.22 -50.50 27.89
N ASP A 498 -38.87 -51.77 27.68
CA ASP A 498 -39.70 -52.94 27.98
C ASP A 498 -39.60 -53.47 29.43
N GLY A 499 -38.96 -52.74 30.34
CA GLY A 499 -38.86 -53.16 31.74
C GLY A 499 -40.12 -52.89 32.56
N SER A 500 -40.48 -53.80 33.46
CA SER A 500 -41.46 -53.55 34.53
C SER A 500 -40.75 -53.52 35.89
N LEU A 501 -40.73 -52.33 36.49
CA LEU A 501 -39.92 -52.00 37.68
C LEU A 501 -40.76 -51.59 38.91
N SER A 502 -42.09 -51.55 38.79
CA SER A 502 -42.98 -50.95 39.79
C SER A 502 -43.28 -51.85 41.00
N ASN A 503 -43.18 -53.17 40.85
CA ASN A 503 -43.70 -54.14 41.83
C ASN A 503 -42.60 -54.81 42.68
N GLY A 504 -41.49 -54.11 42.95
CA GLY A 504 -40.40 -54.64 43.77
C GLY A 504 -39.65 -55.83 43.15
N SER A 505 -39.76 -56.01 41.83
CA SER A 505 -39.07 -57.03 41.04
C SER A 505 -38.63 -56.43 39.70
N VAL A 506 -37.57 -56.95 39.10
CA VAL A 506 -37.13 -56.54 37.76
C VAL A 506 -37.68 -57.54 36.75
N LYS A 507 -38.55 -57.09 35.85
CA LYS A 507 -39.04 -57.91 34.73
C LYS A 507 -38.70 -57.24 33.40
N PHE A 508 -38.44 -58.05 32.39
CA PHE A 508 -38.26 -57.64 31.00
C PHE A 508 -39.38 -58.26 30.15
N SER A 509 -40.21 -57.43 29.53
CA SER A 509 -41.42 -57.82 28.82
C SER A 509 -41.20 -57.76 27.31
N ASN A 510 -40.65 -58.81 26.72
CA ASN A 510 -40.35 -58.87 25.30
C ASN A 510 -40.53 -60.30 24.76
N VAL A 511 -41.03 -60.43 23.53
CA VAL A 511 -41.32 -61.72 22.87
C VAL A 511 -40.29 -62.08 21.79
N GLU A 512 -39.42 -61.16 21.42
CA GLU A 512 -38.44 -61.35 20.35
C GLU A 512 -37.27 -62.22 20.85
N PRO A 513 -36.99 -63.38 20.21
CA PRO A 513 -35.95 -64.29 20.67
C PRO A 513 -34.57 -63.64 20.81
N TYR A 514 -34.20 -62.77 19.86
CA TYR A 514 -32.92 -62.05 19.88
C TYR A 514 -32.75 -61.20 21.14
N MET A 515 -33.78 -60.43 21.52
CA MET A 515 -33.72 -59.56 22.69
C MET A 515 -33.58 -60.37 23.98
N ILE A 516 -34.26 -61.52 24.07
CA ILE A 516 -34.16 -62.41 25.23
C ILE A 516 -32.79 -63.09 25.30
N GLU A 517 -32.26 -63.57 24.17
CA GLU A 517 -30.93 -64.19 24.12
C GLU A 517 -29.83 -63.18 24.48
N ARG A 518 -29.91 -61.95 23.97
CA ARG A 518 -28.97 -60.88 24.31
C ARG A 518 -29.06 -60.49 25.78
N MET A 519 -30.27 -60.32 26.33
CA MET A 519 -30.45 -60.02 27.76
C MET A 519 -29.86 -61.12 28.66
N LYS A 520 -29.99 -62.39 28.28
CA LYS A 520 -29.35 -63.51 29.00
C LYS A 520 -27.82 -63.51 28.87
N ALA A 521 -27.30 -63.14 27.70
CA ALA A 521 -25.86 -63.06 27.46
C ALA A 521 -25.20 -61.92 28.27
N GLU A 522 -25.90 -60.79 28.42
CA GLU A 522 -25.45 -59.65 29.25
C GLU A 522 -25.59 -59.91 30.76
N LEU A 523 -26.45 -60.86 31.15
CA LEU A 523 -26.75 -61.22 32.54
C LEU A 523 -26.59 -62.75 32.77
N PRO A 524 -25.40 -63.34 32.56
CA PRO A 524 -25.21 -64.79 32.58
C PRO A 524 -25.45 -65.43 33.95
N ASP A 525 -25.25 -64.66 35.02
CA ASP A 525 -25.39 -65.12 36.41
C ASP A 525 -26.82 -64.97 36.98
N TYR A 526 -27.77 -64.54 36.15
CA TYR A 526 -29.16 -64.30 36.56
C TYR A 526 -30.09 -65.41 36.09
N ASN A 527 -31.09 -65.70 36.91
CA ASN A 527 -32.19 -66.61 36.59
C ASN A 527 -33.29 -65.85 35.85
N PHE A 528 -33.70 -66.39 34.71
CA PHE A 528 -34.82 -65.89 33.91
C PHE A 528 -35.99 -66.86 34.01
N SER A 529 -37.09 -66.44 34.62
CA SER A 529 -38.33 -67.22 34.73
C SER A 529 -39.51 -66.42 34.21
N GLY A 530 -40.39 -67.00 33.41
CA GLY A 530 -41.47 -66.26 32.77
C GLY A 530 -42.44 -67.14 32.00
N ASP A 531 -43.40 -66.50 31.34
CA ASP A 531 -44.45 -67.13 30.52
C ASP A 531 -44.20 -67.03 29.00
N GLY A 532 -42.97 -66.67 28.61
CA GLY A 532 -42.59 -66.45 27.21
C GLY A 532 -42.82 -65.02 26.71
N LYS A 533 -43.46 -64.16 27.53
CA LYS A 533 -43.62 -62.73 27.25
C LYS A 533 -42.97 -61.89 28.35
N ASP A 534 -43.28 -62.19 29.61
CA ASP A 534 -42.76 -61.46 30.77
C ASP A 534 -41.70 -62.29 31.49
N TRP A 535 -40.45 -61.81 31.47
CA TRP A 535 -39.30 -62.51 32.05
C TRP A 535 -38.88 -61.85 33.36
N LEU A 536 -39.11 -62.53 34.49
CA LEU A 536 -38.56 -62.14 35.79
C LEU A 536 -37.06 -62.42 35.82
N ILE A 537 -36.27 -61.38 36.11
CA ILE A 537 -34.82 -61.43 36.29
C ILE A 537 -34.52 -61.49 37.78
N SER A 538 -33.97 -62.61 38.24
CA SER A 538 -33.78 -62.89 39.67
C SER A 538 -32.43 -63.56 39.95
N THR A 539 -31.97 -63.50 41.20
CA THR A 539 -30.80 -64.26 41.67
C THR A 539 -31.24 -65.53 42.40
N ALA A 540 -30.31 -66.31 42.94
CA ALA A 540 -30.68 -67.50 43.72
C ALA A 540 -31.54 -67.11 44.94
N ARG A 541 -32.46 -68.01 45.33
CA ARG A 541 -33.42 -67.75 46.41
C ARG A 541 -32.70 -67.29 47.69
N GLY A 542 -33.09 -66.13 48.22
CA GLY A 542 -32.53 -65.55 49.45
C GLY A 542 -31.29 -64.67 49.22
N GLN A 543 -30.78 -64.58 47.99
CA GLN A 543 -29.75 -63.61 47.62
C GLN A 543 -30.38 -62.29 47.21
N VAL A 544 -29.64 -61.20 47.45
CA VAL A 544 -29.97 -59.87 46.93
C VAL A 544 -29.79 -59.89 45.41
N ASN A 545 -30.59 -59.10 44.69
CA ASN A 545 -30.47 -58.93 43.24
C ASN A 545 -29.64 -57.64 42.96
N PRO A 546 -28.37 -57.75 42.54
CA PRO A 546 -27.51 -56.58 42.33
C PRO A 546 -28.06 -55.62 41.27
N LEU A 547 -28.64 -56.13 40.18
CA LEU A 547 -29.30 -55.31 39.17
C LEU A 547 -30.45 -54.47 39.78
N MET A 548 -31.23 -55.05 40.70
CA MET A 548 -32.26 -54.32 41.41
C MET A 548 -31.68 -53.20 42.30
N GLU A 549 -30.51 -53.41 42.92
CA GLU A 549 -29.83 -52.38 43.70
C GLU A 549 -29.30 -51.26 42.81
N THR A 550 -28.70 -51.59 41.66
CA THR A 550 -28.26 -50.62 40.66
C THR A 550 -29.43 -49.75 40.19
N LEU A 551 -30.55 -50.37 39.78
CA LEU A 551 -31.75 -49.65 39.35
C LEU A 551 -32.34 -48.81 40.48
N ARG A 552 -32.24 -49.25 41.74
CA ARG A 552 -32.66 -48.46 42.91
C ARG A 552 -31.74 -47.26 43.12
N GLY A 553 -30.43 -47.44 42.98
CA GLY A 553 -29.44 -46.36 43.03
C GLY A 553 -29.68 -45.30 41.97
N TYR A 554 -30.14 -45.70 40.78
CA TYR A 554 -30.55 -44.79 39.71
C TYR A 554 -31.97 -44.22 39.86
N GLY A 555 -32.71 -44.62 40.89
CA GLY A 555 -34.08 -44.13 41.13
C GLY A 555 -35.12 -44.69 40.16
N LEU A 556 -34.80 -45.75 39.42
CA LEU A 556 -35.71 -46.37 38.43
C LEU A 556 -36.65 -47.41 39.06
N MET A 557 -36.27 -48.01 40.20
CA MET A 557 -37.13 -48.95 40.91
C MET A 557 -38.36 -48.24 41.47
N GLY A 558 -39.55 -48.78 41.20
CA GLY A 558 -40.83 -48.15 41.52
C GLY A 558 -41.43 -47.34 40.37
N CYS A 559 -40.65 -47.03 39.33
CA CYS A 559 -41.18 -46.36 38.15
C CYS A 559 -42.10 -47.29 37.34
N THR A 560 -43.14 -46.67 36.78
CA THR A 560 -44.07 -47.21 35.79
C THR A 560 -43.66 -46.70 34.40
N ALA A 561 -44.25 -47.25 33.33
CA ALA A 561 -43.97 -46.80 31.96
C ALA A 561 -44.19 -45.29 31.72
N LYS A 562 -44.96 -44.59 32.57
CA LYS A 562 -45.26 -43.15 32.43
C LYS A 562 -44.26 -42.22 33.12
N ASN A 563 -43.41 -42.72 34.01
CA ASN A 563 -42.49 -41.92 34.82
C ASN A 563 -41.08 -42.50 34.92
N LYS A 564 -40.67 -43.32 33.94
CA LYS A 564 -39.26 -43.64 33.73
C LYS A 564 -38.54 -42.42 33.16
N PHE A 565 -37.25 -42.30 33.44
CA PHE A 565 -36.38 -41.21 33.00
C PHE A 565 -34.97 -41.75 32.75
N ILE A 566 -34.12 -41.01 32.05
CA ILE A 566 -32.71 -41.38 31.88
C ILE A 566 -31.97 -40.97 33.16
N PRO A 567 -31.28 -41.89 33.86
CA PRO A 567 -30.55 -41.51 35.07
C PRO A 567 -29.49 -40.46 34.75
N ARG A 568 -29.38 -39.43 35.61
CA ARG A 568 -28.51 -38.24 35.37
C ARG A 568 -27.06 -38.60 35.06
N VAL A 569 -26.54 -39.69 35.63
CA VAL A 569 -25.18 -40.18 35.39
C VAL A 569 -24.92 -40.53 33.92
N PHE A 570 -25.93 -40.94 33.15
CA PHE A 570 -25.78 -41.25 31.73
C PHE A 570 -25.60 -40.00 30.86
N PHE A 571 -25.94 -38.80 31.36
CA PHE A 571 -25.70 -37.56 30.62
C PHE A 571 -24.21 -37.18 30.63
N SER A 572 -23.50 -37.50 31.71
CA SER A 572 -22.05 -37.27 31.88
C SER A 572 -21.20 -38.52 31.65
N ALA A 573 -21.80 -39.69 31.42
CA ALA A 573 -21.08 -40.95 31.20
C ALA A 573 -20.23 -40.93 29.93
N ASN A 574 -19.26 -41.84 29.82
CA ASN A 574 -18.47 -41.99 28.61
C ASN A 574 -19.32 -42.37 27.38
N LYS A 575 -18.81 -42.07 26.18
CA LYS A 575 -19.54 -42.28 24.91
C LYS A 575 -20.07 -43.70 24.74
N SER A 576 -19.27 -44.73 25.05
CA SER A 576 -19.69 -46.14 24.95
C SER A 576 -20.88 -46.47 25.85
N THR A 577 -20.90 -45.92 27.06
CA THR A 577 -22.01 -46.09 28.01
C THR A 577 -23.28 -45.43 27.49
N ARG A 578 -23.18 -44.19 26.97
CA ARG A 578 -24.33 -43.48 26.40
C ARG A 578 -24.89 -44.19 25.17
N ILE A 579 -24.01 -44.66 24.27
CA ILE A 579 -24.40 -45.45 23.10
C ILE A 579 -25.05 -46.76 23.54
N GLY A 580 -24.46 -47.49 24.49
CA GLY A 580 -25.00 -48.76 24.99
C GLY A 580 -26.43 -48.60 25.50
N MET A 581 -26.68 -47.59 26.34
CA MET A 581 -28.01 -47.29 26.86
C MET A 581 -28.99 -46.89 25.77
N LEU A 582 -28.60 -46.00 24.85
CA LEU A 582 -29.45 -45.62 23.72
C LEU A 582 -29.77 -46.81 22.82
N CYS A 583 -28.81 -47.69 22.54
CA CYS A 583 -29.05 -48.92 21.77
C CYS A 583 -30.08 -49.82 22.47
N GLY A 584 -29.94 -50.06 23.77
CA GLY A 584 -30.89 -50.88 24.51
C GLY A 584 -32.30 -50.30 24.49
N LEU A 585 -32.41 -48.98 24.59
CA LEU A 585 -33.67 -48.26 24.54
C LEU A 585 -34.31 -48.28 23.14
N LEU A 586 -33.52 -48.07 22.09
CA LEU A 586 -34.00 -48.04 20.71
C LEU A 586 -34.33 -49.44 20.17
N GLU A 587 -33.68 -50.49 20.66
CA GLU A 587 -34.00 -51.88 20.29
C GLU A 587 -35.33 -52.37 20.92
N THR A 588 -35.87 -51.65 21.90
CA THR A 588 -37.16 -51.98 22.53
C THR A 588 -38.27 -51.09 22.01
N ASP A 589 -38.16 -49.77 22.25
CA ASP A 589 -39.19 -48.77 21.99
C ASP A 589 -38.91 -47.92 20.72
N GLY A 590 -37.86 -48.27 19.97
CA GLY A 590 -37.48 -47.60 18.73
C GLY A 590 -37.91 -48.36 17.48
N TYR A 591 -38.11 -47.62 16.39
CA TYR A 591 -38.38 -48.19 15.09
C TYR A 591 -37.80 -47.31 13.97
N VAL A 592 -37.61 -47.90 12.79
CA VAL A 592 -37.07 -47.20 11.62
C VAL A 592 -38.18 -47.00 10.59
N GLU A 593 -38.44 -45.75 10.22
CA GLU A 593 -39.37 -45.38 9.16
C GLU A 593 -38.83 -45.78 7.78
N LYS A 594 -39.71 -45.83 6.78
CA LYS A 594 -39.34 -46.24 5.41
C LYS A 594 -38.26 -45.37 4.76
N ASP A 595 -38.13 -44.13 5.20
CA ASP A 595 -37.12 -43.18 4.70
C ASP A 595 -35.78 -43.27 5.45
N GLY A 596 -35.66 -44.21 6.40
CA GLY A 596 -34.47 -44.41 7.22
C GLY A 596 -34.44 -43.55 8.49
N THR A 597 -35.50 -42.78 8.77
CA THR A 597 -35.59 -42.00 10.02
C THR A 597 -35.77 -42.94 11.21
N LEU A 598 -34.92 -42.79 12.21
CA LEU A 598 -35.07 -43.47 13.50
C LEU A 598 -36.11 -42.72 14.34
N VAL A 599 -37.10 -43.44 14.83
CA VAL A 599 -38.16 -42.91 15.69
C VAL A 599 -38.13 -43.64 17.03
N PHE A 600 -38.33 -42.87 18.10
CA PHE A 600 -38.49 -43.38 19.46
C PHE A 600 -39.84 -42.93 20.00
N SER A 601 -40.59 -43.86 20.60
CA SER A 601 -41.87 -43.58 21.23
C SER A 601 -41.90 -44.09 22.65
N SER A 602 -42.35 -43.28 23.60
CA SER A 602 -42.49 -43.71 24.99
C SER A 602 -43.74 -43.14 25.63
N ALA A 603 -44.32 -43.88 26.58
CA ALA A 603 -45.40 -43.41 27.43
C ALA A 603 -44.92 -42.41 28.50
N SER A 604 -43.62 -42.34 28.76
CA SER A 604 -43.02 -41.33 29.63
C SER A 604 -42.65 -40.09 28.82
N GLU A 605 -43.28 -38.97 29.14
CA GLU A 605 -42.95 -37.68 28.56
C GLU A 605 -41.53 -37.23 28.91
N GLU A 606 -41.08 -37.50 30.14
CA GLU A 606 -39.72 -37.18 30.59
C GLU A 606 -38.68 -37.96 29.77
N LEU A 607 -38.84 -39.28 29.66
CA LEU A 607 -37.92 -40.12 28.87
C LEU A 607 -37.90 -39.71 27.38
N ARG A 608 -39.07 -39.47 26.78
CA ARG A 608 -39.18 -38.99 25.39
C ARG A 608 -38.43 -37.68 25.19
N ASN A 609 -38.63 -36.72 26.09
CA ASN A 609 -37.98 -35.42 25.99
C ASN A 609 -36.47 -35.55 26.21
N GLU A 610 -36.02 -36.38 27.15
CA GLU A 610 -34.61 -36.59 27.42
C GLU A 610 -33.86 -37.27 26.26
N VAL A 611 -34.52 -38.12 25.47
CA VAL A 611 -33.93 -38.70 24.24
C VAL A 611 -33.83 -37.68 23.10
N VAL A 612 -34.84 -36.82 22.93
CA VAL A 612 -34.97 -35.94 21.75
C VAL A 612 -34.36 -34.56 21.97
N ASN A 613 -34.52 -33.92 23.14
CA ASN A 613 -34.12 -32.52 23.30
C ASN A 613 -34.10 -31.95 24.74
N LYS A 614 -33.13 -31.05 24.97
CA LYS A 614 -33.09 -29.90 25.93
C LYS A 614 -32.34 -29.96 27.27
N ASN A 615 -31.95 -31.11 27.84
CA ASN A 615 -31.30 -31.15 29.17
C ASN A 615 -29.94 -31.87 29.24
N TRP A 616 -29.27 -32.15 28.10
CA TRP A 616 -27.80 -32.19 28.13
C TRP A 616 -27.39 -30.74 28.41
N PRO A 617 -26.69 -30.43 29.50
CA PRO A 617 -26.70 -29.08 30.05
C PRO A 617 -26.29 -28.03 28.99
N PRO A 618 -26.79 -26.79 29.12
CA PRO A 618 -26.71 -26.16 30.41
C PRO A 618 -27.93 -25.38 30.89
N SER A 619 -28.06 -25.36 32.22
CA SER A 619 -29.17 -24.85 33.04
C SER A 619 -30.06 -23.80 32.41
#